data_AF-A0A358A6W6-F1
#
_entry.id   AF-A0A358A6W6-F1
#
_cell.length_a   1.000
_cell.length_b   1.000
_cell.length_c   1.000
_cell.angle_alpha   90.00
_cell.angle_beta   90.00
_cell.angle_gamma   90.00
#
_symmetry.space_group_name_H-M   'P 1'
#
loop_
_entity.id
_entity.type
_entity.pdbx_description
1 polymer ?
#
loop_
_entity_poly.entity_id
_entity_poly.type
_entity_poly.pdbx_seq_one_letter_code
_entity_poly.pdbx_strand_id
1 'polypeptide(L)'
;MQEMGAGMEKMMTDMHAPGYTGNPDVDFLAMMIPHHEGAVEMARLVLIHGTDPLIRKLAEDIIASQTSEIQTMKRRLKILSKQNDADPEGFPALGGTRGVKE
;
A
#
# COMPACT_ATOMS: atom_id res chain seq x y z
N MET A 1 12.85 -13.91 11.95
CA MET A 1 12.65 -14.18 10.49
C MET A 1 11.33 -14.88 10.20
N GLN A 2 10.93 -15.91 10.97
CA GLN A 2 9.61 -16.55 10.80
C GLN A 2 8.44 -15.54 10.92
N GLU A 3 8.56 -14.56 11.82
CA GLU A 3 7.63 -13.42 11.96
C GLU A 3 7.51 -12.56 10.71
N MET A 4 8.62 -12.34 9.98
CA MET A 4 8.60 -11.56 8.73
C MET A 4 7.85 -12.34 7.63
N GLY A 5 8.04 -13.65 7.57
CA GLY A 5 7.27 -14.53 6.65
C GLY A 5 5.77 -14.51 6.96
N ALA A 6 5.40 -14.65 8.24
CA ALA A 6 4.00 -14.62 8.67
C ALA A 6 3.34 -13.25 8.41
N GLY A 7 4.06 -12.15 8.66
CA GLY A 7 3.58 -10.80 8.34
C GLY A 7 3.34 -10.61 6.84
N MET A 8 4.25 -11.11 6.00
CA MET A 8 4.09 -11.06 4.55
C MET A 8 2.90 -11.90 4.06
N GLU A 9 2.70 -13.09 4.61
CA GLU A 9 1.55 -13.95 4.28
C GLU A 9 0.22 -13.27 4.65
N LYS A 10 0.16 -12.68 5.84
CA LYS A 10 -0.99 -11.88 6.28
C LYS A 10 -1.25 -10.70 5.35
N MET A 11 -0.21 -9.93 5.01
CA MET A 11 -0.31 -8.81 4.08
C MET A 11 -0.89 -9.24 2.73
N MET A 12 -0.39 -10.34 2.15
CA MET A 12 -0.88 -10.85 0.88
C MET A 12 -2.33 -11.32 0.99
N THR A 13 -2.71 -11.93 2.10
CA THR A 13 -4.11 -12.33 2.36
C THR A 13 -5.02 -11.11 2.43
N ASP A 14 -4.64 -10.10 3.20
CA ASP A 14 -5.42 -8.88 3.40
C ASP A 14 -5.54 -8.06 2.10
N MET A 15 -4.51 -8.06 1.23
CA MET A 15 -4.57 -7.42 -0.08
C MET A 15 -5.62 -8.03 -1.02
N HIS A 16 -5.87 -9.34 -0.92
CA HIS A 16 -6.83 -10.05 -1.80
C HIS A 16 -8.23 -10.15 -1.19
N ALA A 17 -8.39 -9.85 0.10
CA ALA A 17 -9.67 -9.95 0.81
C ALA A 17 -10.80 -9.05 0.26
N PRO A 18 -10.57 -7.78 -0.15
CA PRO A 18 -11.66 -6.86 -0.51
C PRO A 18 -12.41 -7.23 -1.80
N GLY A 19 -11.85 -8.08 -2.66
CA GLY A 19 -12.33 -8.26 -4.03
C GLY A 19 -12.20 -6.98 -4.87
N TYR A 20 -12.50 -7.05 -6.16
CA TYR A 20 -12.50 -5.88 -7.05
C TYR A 20 -13.90 -5.29 -7.15
N THR A 21 -14.01 -4.00 -6.87
CA THR A 21 -15.25 -3.23 -7.01
C THR A 21 -15.46 -2.73 -8.44
N GLY A 22 -14.39 -2.67 -9.24
CA GLY A 22 -14.38 -2.09 -10.58
C GLY A 22 -14.11 -0.59 -10.60
N ASN A 23 -14.03 0.05 -9.42
CA ASN A 23 -13.54 1.42 -9.30
C ASN A 23 -12.02 1.38 -9.01
N PRO A 24 -11.17 1.88 -9.92
CA PRO A 24 -9.72 1.78 -9.78
C PRO A 24 -9.18 2.53 -8.55
N ASP A 25 -9.78 3.64 -8.16
CA ASP A 25 -9.35 4.38 -6.96
C ASP A 25 -9.66 3.59 -5.69
N VAL A 26 -10.86 2.99 -5.62
CA VAL A 26 -11.26 2.17 -4.47
C VAL A 26 -10.40 0.92 -4.38
N ASP A 27 -10.21 0.22 -5.50
CA ASP A 27 -9.45 -1.02 -5.57
C ASP A 27 -7.97 -0.78 -5.25
N PHE A 28 -7.38 0.31 -5.76
CA PHE A 28 -6.01 0.72 -5.41
C PHE A 28 -5.87 0.96 -3.90
N LEU A 29 -6.76 1.76 -3.31
CA LEU A 29 -6.70 2.08 -1.88
C LEU A 29 -6.92 0.83 -1.02
N ALA A 30 -7.86 -0.03 -1.40
CA ALA A 30 -8.18 -1.27 -0.69
C ALA A 30 -6.99 -2.25 -0.66
N MET A 31 -6.20 -2.32 -1.73
CA MET A 31 -4.97 -3.12 -1.76
C MET A 31 -3.78 -2.43 -1.09
N MET A 32 -3.66 -1.11 -1.23
CA MET A 32 -2.44 -0.41 -0.82
C MET A 32 -2.39 -0.13 0.68
N ILE A 33 -3.55 -0.05 1.35
CA ILE A 33 -3.62 0.03 2.81
C ILE A 33 -2.96 -1.19 3.48
N PRO A 34 -3.38 -2.45 3.23
CA PRO A 34 -2.75 -3.61 3.87
C PRO A 34 -1.30 -3.81 3.43
N HIS A 35 -0.95 -3.47 2.18
CA HIS A 35 0.45 -3.47 1.74
C HIS A 35 1.33 -2.57 2.62
N HIS A 36 0.87 -1.34 2.89
CA HIS A 36 1.62 -0.41 3.74
C HIS A 36 1.64 -0.86 5.21
N GLU A 37 0.55 -1.43 5.71
CA GLU A 37 0.51 -1.99 7.07
C GLU A 37 1.55 -3.12 7.24
N GLY A 38 1.65 -4.03 6.27
CA GLY A 38 2.66 -5.08 6.27
C GLY A 38 4.10 -4.54 6.22
N ALA A 39 4.35 -3.51 5.40
CA ALA A 39 5.66 -2.86 5.35
C ALA A 39 6.03 -2.15 6.67
N VAL A 40 5.07 -1.52 7.35
CA VAL A 40 5.27 -0.94 8.69
C VAL A 40 5.61 -2.02 9.72
N GLU A 41 4.92 -3.16 9.69
CA GLU A 41 5.23 -4.31 10.58
C GLU A 41 6.65 -4.85 10.32
N MET A 42 7.02 -5.04 9.06
CA MET A 42 8.38 -5.49 8.70
C MET A 42 9.46 -4.49 9.14
N ALA A 43 9.22 -3.19 8.97
CA ALA A 43 10.14 -2.15 9.43
C ALA A 43 10.30 -2.18 10.96
N ARG A 44 9.23 -2.45 11.72
CA ARG A 44 9.33 -2.62 13.19
C ARG A 44 10.20 -3.82 13.57
N LEU A 45 10.09 -4.94 12.85
CA LEU A 45 10.95 -6.11 13.08
C LEU A 45 12.43 -5.80 12.82
N VAL A 46 12.73 -4.97 11.81
CA VAL A 46 14.09 -4.47 11.56
C VAL A 46 14.60 -3.63 12.74
N LEU A 47 13.75 -2.81 13.37
CA LEU A 47 14.15 -2.06 14.57
C LEU A 47 14.41 -2.93 15.80
N ILE A 48 13.80 -4.11 15.88
CA ILE A 48 13.99 -5.06 16.99
C ILE A 48 15.24 -5.91 16.77
N HIS A 49 15.42 -6.45 15.56
CA HIS A 49 16.42 -7.49 15.29
C HIS A 49 17.60 -7.03 14.42
N GLY A 50 17.42 -5.98 13.63
CA GLY A 50 18.44 -5.45 12.72
C GLY A 50 19.53 -4.67 13.46
N THR A 51 20.77 -4.82 13.01
CA THR A 51 21.95 -4.23 13.65
C THR A 51 22.61 -3.13 12.81
N ASP A 52 22.35 -3.05 11.51
CA ASP A 52 22.91 -2.02 10.64
C ASP A 52 22.25 -0.64 10.89
N PRO A 53 23.00 0.40 11.26
CA PRO A 53 22.43 1.71 11.57
C PRO A 53 21.68 2.39 10.41
N LEU A 54 22.16 2.22 9.17
CA LEU A 54 21.52 2.82 8.00
C LEU A 54 20.21 2.12 7.67
N ILE A 55 20.17 0.80 7.80
CA ILE A 55 18.94 0.02 7.59
C ILE A 55 17.91 0.30 8.68
N ARG A 56 18.34 0.48 9.94
CA ARG A 56 17.44 0.90 11.02
C ARG A 56 16.89 2.30 10.77
N LYS A 57 17.72 3.23 10.29
CA LYS A 57 17.25 4.57 9.93
C LYS A 57 16.21 4.53 8.81
N LEU A 58 16.46 3.74 7.77
CA LEU A 58 15.48 3.51 6.70
C LEU A 58 14.16 2.93 7.24
N ALA A 59 14.21 2.00 8.20
CA ALA A 59 13.01 1.44 8.81
C ALA A 59 12.20 2.50 9.59
N GLU A 60 12.86 3.39 10.33
CA GLU A 60 12.18 4.53 10.99
C GLU A 60 11.48 5.43 9.96
N ASP A 61 12.17 5.76 8.87
CA ASP A 61 11.63 6.62 7.82
C ASP A 61 10.43 5.96 7.10
N ILE A 62 10.50 4.65 6.83
CA ILE A 62 9.38 3.85 6.30
C ILE A 62 8.18 3.88 7.25
N ILE A 63 8.39 3.68 8.55
CA ILE A 63 7.30 3.71 9.54
C ILE A 63 6.62 5.09 9.52
N ALA A 64 7.40 6.16 9.51
CA ALA A 64 6.88 7.52 9.52
C ALA A 64 6.06 7.84 8.26
N SER A 65 6.61 7.58 7.06
CA SER A 65 5.94 7.89 5.80
C SER A 65 4.69 7.03 5.62
N GLN A 66 4.82 5.71 5.76
CA GLN A 66 3.74 4.79 5.44
C GLN A 66 2.58 4.88 6.45
N THR A 67 2.86 5.19 7.73
CA THR A 67 1.78 5.47 8.69
C THR A 67 0.96 6.68 8.27
N SER A 68 1.60 7.75 7.76
CA SER A 68 0.90 8.94 7.26
C SER A 68 0.08 8.64 6.01
N GLU A 69 0.64 7.86 5.09
CA GLU A 69 -0.02 7.43 3.85
C GLU A 69 -1.24 6.54 4.14
N ILE A 70 -1.13 5.58 5.06
CA ILE A 70 -2.27 4.75 5.51
C ILE A 70 -3.42 5.63 5.99
N GLN A 71 -3.16 6.65 6.80
CA GLN A 71 -4.21 7.54 7.30
C GLN A 71 -4.86 8.34 6.16
N THR A 72 -4.06 8.78 5.19
CA THR A 72 -4.57 9.49 4.01
C THR A 72 -5.44 8.57 3.15
N MET A 73 -4.98 7.34 2.88
CA MET A 73 -5.72 6.34 2.11
C MET A 73 -7.03 5.95 2.80
N LYS A 74 -7.01 5.67 4.12
CA LYS A 74 -8.22 5.35 4.90
C LYS A 74 -9.25 6.48 4.87
N ARG A 75 -8.79 7.74 4.98
CA ARG A 75 -9.68 8.91 4.83
C ARG A 75 -10.29 8.98 3.43
N ARG A 76 -9.48 8.79 2.38
CA ARG A 76 -9.95 8.87 1.00
C ARG A 76 -10.94 7.74 0.68
N LEU A 77 -10.62 6.51 1.10
CA LEU A 77 -11.50 5.35 0.94
C LEU A 77 -12.85 5.60 1.61
N LYS A 78 -12.87 6.10 2.85
CA LYS A 78 -14.12 6.46 3.56
C LYS A 78 -14.95 7.52 2.83
N ILE A 79 -14.32 8.46 2.12
CA ILE A 79 -15.01 9.47 1.32
C ILE A 79 -15.62 8.80 0.08
N LEU A 80 -14.83 8.01 -0.65
CA LEU A 80 -15.28 7.31 -1.86
C LEU A 80 -16.39 6.30 -1.57
N SER A 81 -16.32 5.55 -0.46
CA SER A 81 -17.38 4.60 -0.08
C SER A 81 -18.70 5.28 0.34
N LYS A 82 -18.69 6.59 0.64
CA LYS A 82 -19.90 7.37 0.92
C LYS A 82 -20.43 8.07 -0.33
N GLN A 83 -19.54 8.35 -1.27
CA GLN A 83 -19.85 8.87 -2.59
C GLN A 83 -20.04 7.67 -3.53
N ASN A 84 -21.13 6.91 -3.34
CA ASN A 84 -21.62 6.11 -4.46
C ASN A 84 -21.89 7.11 -5.59
N ASP A 85 -21.30 6.87 -6.76
CA ASP A 85 -21.45 7.64 -8.00
C ASP A 85 -20.62 8.93 -8.12
N ALA A 86 -19.47 8.85 -8.82
CA ALA A 86 -19.08 9.84 -9.82
C ALA A 86 -17.98 9.33 -10.75
N ASP A 87 -18.40 9.10 -11.99
CA ASP A 87 -17.68 9.09 -13.27
C ASP A 87 -17.01 7.78 -13.79
N PRO A 88 -17.67 7.05 -14.70
CA PRO A 88 -17.08 5.90 -15.41
C PRO A 88 -16.06 6.27 -16.52
N GLU A 89 -15.83 7.55 -16.83
CA GLU A 89 -14.94 7.98 -17.93
C GLU A 89 -13.59 8.61 -17.48
N GLY A 90 -13.11 8.26 -16.29
CA GLY A 90 -12.10 9.04 -15.59
C GLY A 90 -10.61 8.71 -15.77
N PHE A 91 -10.13 8.05 -16.83
CA PHE A 91 -8.69 8.05 -17.14
C PHE A 91 -8.43 7.97 -18.66
N PRO A 92 -7.79 8.97 -19.29
CA PRO A 92 -7.22 8.75 -20.61
C PRO A 92 -6.16 7.65 -20.48
N ALA A 93 -6.23 6.63 -21.34
CA ALA A 93 -5.19 5.62 -21.46
C ALA A 93 -3.82 6.32 -21.52
N LEU A 94 -2.82 5.80 -20.80
CA LEU A 94 -1.44 6.29 -20.85
C LEU A 94 -0.87 6.08 -22.26
N GLY A 95 -1.23 6.98 -23.18
CA GLY A 95 -0.67 7.13 -24.50
C GLY A 95 0.64 7.88 -24.38
N GLY A 96 1.74 7.13 -24.37
CA GLY A 96 3.12 7.65 -24.27
C GLY A 96 3.64 7.43 -22.85
N THR A 97 4.62 6.58 -22.58
CA THR A 97 5.81 6.27 -23.37
C THR A 97 6.20 4.80 -23.13
N ARG A 98 5.76 3.89 -24.02
CA ARG A 98 6.49 2.63 -24.18
C ARG A 98 7.69 2.99 -25.04
N GLY A 99 8.88 2.94 -24.43
CA GLY A 99 10.15 3.27 -25.07
C GLY A 99 10.22 2.74 -26.50
N VAL A 100 10.74 3.58 -27.39
CA VAL A 100 11.12 3.24 -28.76
C VAL A 100 11.88 1.91 -28.73
N LYS A 101 11.46 1.00 -29.61
CA LYS A 101 12.21 -0.22 -29.92
C LYS A 101 13.54 0.22 -30.52
N GLU A 102 14.65 -0.15 -29.88
CA GLU A 102 15.90 -0.43 -30.59
C GLU A 102 15.91 -1.90 -31.01
#